data_AF-A0A8T7L6R4-F1
#
_entry.id   AF-A0A8T7L6R4-F1
#
_cell.length_a   1.000
_cell.length_b   1.000
_cell.length_c   1.000
_cell.angle_alpha   90.00
_cell.angle_beta   90.00
_cell.angle_gamma   90.00
#
_symmetry.space_group_name_H-M   'P 1'
#
loop_
_entity.id
_entity.type
_entity.pdbx_description
1 polymer ?
#
loop_
_entity_poly.entity_id
_entity_poly.type
_entity_poly.pdbx_seq_one_letter_code
_entity_poly.pdbx_strand_id
1 'polypeptide(L)'
;MSTLIQVENKIPFAFPIHCWMEIDAVALDEMVKYSRQFERSFLAWETVRKLRNPFFQNGTGFEGYFVGRCQTPEEALDAVLKVNQEMLDSAHRLHRMNYSFQSRLMKALTGDLYDPEAMQEWSALLGAALGRLRSQLYHNAQASTFQTETYRSVYRLPVIVYYEERDGIAQRYAIDFSDARGGRLLVNPGLLKPSQQDAWLVAESVGRFGHPLVRQFLRSEQS
;
A
#
# COMPACT_ATOMS: atom_id res chain seq x y z
N MET A 1 6.91 -12.35 -24.92
CA MET A 1 8.01 -11.83 -24.09
C MET A 1 7.40 -10.88 -23.09
N SER A 2 7.53 -11.13 -21.79
CA SER A 2 7.09 -10.20 -20.73
C SER A 2 8.06 -9.02 -20.69
N THR A 3 7.58 -7.81 -20.91
CA THR A 3 8.40 -6.60 -20.77
C THR A 3 8.48 -6.26 -19.29
N LEU A 4 9.68 -6.10 -18.72
CA LEU A 4 9.81 -5.66 -17.34
C LEU A 4 9.90 -4.13 -17.30
N ILE A 5 9.05 -3.49 -16.50
CA ILE A 5 9.18 -2.07 -16.18
C ILE A 5 10.01 -1.95 -14.92
N GLN A 6 11.09 -1.17 -14.99
CA GLN A 6 11.87 -0.80 -13.82
C GLN A 6 11.23 0.42 -13.16
N VAL A 7 11.01 0.35 -11.85
CA VAL A 7 10.56 1.46 -11.02
C VAL A 7 11.68 1.79 -10.04
N GLU A 8 12.02 3.07 -9.98
CA GLU A 8 13.02 3.61 -9.07
C GLU A 8 12.41 4.80 -8.31
N ASN A 9 12.42 4.75 -6.99
CA ASN A 9 11.86 5.79 -6.14
C ASN A 9 12.43 5.75 -4.71
N LYS A 10 12.31 6.86 -3.99
CA LYS A 10 12.53 6.88 -2.53
C LYS A 10 11.50 5.99 -1.83
N ILE A 11 11.93 5.30 -0.76
CA ILE A 11 10.99 4.53 0.05
C ILE A 11 10.08 5.49 0.85
N PRO A 12 8.86 5.06 1.23
CA PRO A 12 8.08 5.84 2.18
C PRO A 12 8.80 6.01 3.50
N PHE A 13 8.75 7.22 4.07
CA PHE A 13 9.41 7.55 5.33
C PHE A 13 10.94 7.32 5.30
N ALA A 14 11.56 7.49 4.13
CA ALA A 14 12.99 7.30 3.92
C ALA A 14 13.87 8.04 4.93
N PHE A 15 13.64 9.34 5.14
CA PHE A 15 14.45 10.15 6.05
C PHE A 15 14.30 9.71 7.51
N PRO A 16 13.09 9.57 8.08
CA PRO A 16 12.96 9.08 9.46
C PRO A 16 13.53 7.69 9.70
N ILE A 17 13.34 6.75 8.77
CA ILE A 17 13.89 5.40 8.86
C ILE A 17 15.43 5.46 8.85
N HIS A 18 16.00 6.27 7.97
CA HIS A 18 17.44 6.47 7.91
C HIS A 18 17.99 7.09 9.20
N CYS A 19 17.33 8.11 9.76
CA CYS A 19 17.73 8.69 11.05
C CYS A 19 17.68 7.66 12.19
N TRP A 20 16.64 6.83 12.23
CA TRP A 20 16.52 5.75 13.20
C TRP A 20 17.67 4.74 13.06
N MET A 21 17.99 4.31 11.83
CA MET A 21 19.11 3.41 11.57
C MET A 21 20.45 3.97 12.04
N GLU A 22 20.71 5.26 11.82
CA GLU A 22 21.91 5.94 12.30
C GLU A 22 21.99 5.99 13.84
N ILE A 23 20.87 6.29 14.51
CA ILE A 23 20.81 6.40 15.97
C ILE A 23 21.01 5.03 16.63
N ASP A 24 20.37 4.00 16.09
CA ASP A 24 20.40 2.64 16.65
C ASP A 24 21.53 1.78 16.09
N ALA A 25 22.42 2.37 15.26
CA ALA A 25 23.54 1.70 14.59
C ALA A 25 23.13 0.44 13.80
N VAL A 26 21.96 0.49 13.15
CA VAL A 26 21.43 -0.61 12.34
C VAL A 26 21.86 -0.43 10.89
N ALA A 27 22.60 -1.40 10.35
CA ALA A 27 23.01 -1.38 8.95
C ALA A 27 21.82 -1.63 8.00
N LEU A 28 21.82 -0.99 6.82
CA LEU A 28 20.77 -1.19 5.81
C LEU A 28 20.62 -2.66 5.42
N ASP A 29 21.72 -3.39 5.23
CA ASP A 29 21.70 -4.81 4.85
C ASP A 29 20.98 -5.68 5.88
N GLU A 30 21.10 -5.34 7.17
CA GLU A 30 20.39 -6.04 8.24
C GLU A 30 18.88 -5.76 8.17
N MET A 31 18.50 -4.50 8.00
CA MET A 31 17.10 -4.11 7.85
C MET A 31 16.46 -4.79 6.63
N VAL A 32 17.17 -4.80 5.51
CA VAL A 32 16.76 -5.45 4.26
C VAL A 32 16.58 -6.95 4.47
N LYS A 33 17.52 -7.63 5.14
CA LYS A 33 17.44 -9.07 5.40
C LYS A 33 16.11 -9.46 6.06
N TYR A 34 15.68 -8.71 7.08
CA TYR A 34 14.42 -9.00 7.78
C TYR A 34 13.17 -8.54 7.02
N SER A 35 13.27 -7.49 6.19
CA SER A 35 12.13 -7.00 5.40
C SER A 35 11.75 -7.90 4.23
N ARG A 36 12.67 -8.76 3.76
CA ARG A 36 12.47 -9.63 2.57
C ARG A 36 11.22 -10.49 2.62
N GLN A 37 10.76 -10.86 3.82
CA GLN A 37 9.52 -11.61 4.03
C GLN A 37 8.26 -10.89 3.50
N PHE A 38 8.30 -9.56 3.38
CA PHE A 38 7.16 -8.75 2.93
C PHE A 38 7.19 -8.40 1.44
N GLU A 39 8.33 -8.59 0.77
CA GLU A 39 8.54 -8.07 -0.60
C GLU A 39 7.57 -8.65 -1.61
N ARG A 40 7.25 -9.94 -1.52
CA ARG A 40 6.33 -10.58 -2.47
C ARG A 40 4.93 -9.99 -2.38
N SER A 41 4.45 -9.72 -1.17
CA SER A 41 3.15 -9.07 -0.98
C SER A 41 3.17 -7.61 -1.44
N PHE A 42 4.26 -6.89 -1.19
CA PHE A 42 4.45 -5.53 -1.67
C PHE A 42 4.49 -5.45 -3.20
N LEU A 43 5.27 -6.32 -3.86
CA LEU A 43 5.36 -6.37 -5.32
C LEU A 43 4.01 -6.76 -5.94
N ALA A 44 3.26 -7.67 -5.32
CA ALA A 44 1.89 -7.98 -5.76
C ALA A 44 0.97 -6.76 -5.67
N TRP A 45 1.04 -6.01 -4.57
CA TRP A 45 0.29 -4.76 -4.40
C TRP A 45 0.66 -3.73 -5.48
N GLU A 46 1.94 -3.45 -5.68
CA GLU A 46 2.40 -2.47 -6.67
C GLU A 46 2.12 -2.91 -8.11
N THR A 47 2.20 -4.21 -8.39
CA THR A 47 1.83 -4.77 -9.71
C THR A 47 0.36 -4.53 -10.02
N VAL A 48 -0.55 -4.74 -9.05
CA VAL A 48 -1.96 -4.39 -9.22
C VAL A 48 -2.10 -2.88 -9.39
N ARG A 49 -1.56 -2.11 -8.45
CA ARG A 49 -1.70 -0.64 -8.41
C ARG A 49 -1.28 0.04 -9.71
N LYS A 50 -0.11 -0.31 -10.25
CA LYS A 50 0.49 0.41 -11.38
C LYS A 50 0.03 -0.11 -12.73
N LEU A 51 -0.47 -1.33 -12.81
CA LEU A 51 -0.51 -2.01 -14.09
C LEU A 51 -1.66 -3.01 -14.25
N ARG A 52 -1.79 -3.98 -13.35
CA ARG A 52 -2.83 -5.01 -13.43
C ARG A 52 -4.20 -4.54 -12.93
N ASN A 53 -4.35 -3.27 -12.58
CA ASN A 53 -5.60 -2.67 -12.17
C ASN A 53 -6.63 -2.80 -13.31
N PRO A 54 -7.75 -3.53 -13.10
CA PRO A 54 -8.78 -3.67 -14.12
C PRO A 54 -9.81 -2.52 -14.12
N PHE A 55 -9.85 -1.70 -13.07
CA PHE A 55 -10.91 -0.71 -12.85
C PHE A 55 -10.44 0.73 -13.07
N PHE A 56 -9.26 1.12 -12.58
CA PHE A 56 -8.82 2.52 -12.60
C PHE A 56 -7.55 2.76 -13.40
N GLN A 57 -7.41 3.98 -13.91
CA GLN A 57 -6.17 4.45 -14.52
C GLN A 57 -5.12 4.78 -13.43
N ASN A 58 -5.56 5.40 -12.34
CA ASN A 58 -4.79 5.64 -11.13
C ASN A 58 -5.17 4.63 -10.05
N GLY A 59 -4.40 3.53 -9.97
CA GLY A 59 -4.67 2.48 -8.99
C GLY A 59 -4.20 2.79 -7.58
N THR A 60 -4.86 2.15 -6.63
CA THR A 60 -4.58 2.19 -5.19
C THR A 60 -3.91 0.90 -4.69
N GLY A 61 -4.12 -0.21 -5.41
CA GLY A 61 -3.73 -1.58 -5.07
C GLY A 61 -4.88 -2.40 -4.48
N PHE A 62 -5.93 -1.75 -3.98
CA PHE A 62 -7.13 -2.43 -3.48
C PHE A 62 -7.91 -3.15 -4.58
N GLU A 63 -7.76 -2.74 -5.83
CA GLU A 63 -8.56 -3.22 -6.97
C GLU A 63 -8.45 -4.73 -7.17
N GLY A 64 -7.30 -5.31 -6.80
CA GLY A 64 -7.06 -6.76 -6.85
C GLY A 64 -8.02 -7.57 -5.98
N TYR A 65 -8.57 -6.97 -4.91
CA TYR A 65 -9.53 -7.62 -4.00
C TYR A 65 -10.99 -7.54 -4.49
N PHE A 66 -11.24 -6.77 -5.54
CA PHE A 66 -12.57 -6.58 -6.10
C PHE A 66 -12.77 -7.28 -7.46
N VAL A 67 -11.72 -7.90 -7.99
CA VAL A 67 -11.80 -8.72 -9.21
C VAL A 67 -12.77 -9.88 -9.00
N GLY A 68 -13.75 -10.00 -9.91
CA GLY A 68 -14.82 -10.98 -9.84
C GLY A 68 -15.95 -10.67 -8.85
N ARG A 69 -15.85 -9.55 -8.11
CA ARG A 69 -16.89 -9.08 -7.19
C ARG A 69 -17.58 -7.82 -7.71
N CYS A 70 -16.81 -6.93 -8.31
CA CYS A 70 -17.31 -5.75 -9.01
C CYS A 70 -17.30 -6.02 -10.51
N GLN A 71 -18.39 -5.65 -11.19
CA GLN A 71 -18.54 -5.79 -12.63
C GLN A 71 -18.14 -4.51 -13.36
N THR A 72 -18.25 -3.34 -12.71
CA THR A 72 -17.91 -2.04 -13.30
C THR A 72 -16.85 -1.28 -12.49
N PRO A 73 -16.11 -0.35 -13.13
CA PRO A 73 -15.24 0.58 -12.43
C PRO A 73 -15.95 1.39 -11.33
N GLU A 74 -17.20 1.80 -11.55
CA GLU A 74 -17.96 2.58 -10.58
C GLU A 74 -18.28 1.77 -9.32
N GLU A 75 -18.68 0.50 -9.48
CA GLU A 75 -18.89 -0.41 -8.34
C GLU A 75 -17.59 -0.64 -7.57
N ALA A 76 -16.47 -0.77 -8.28
CA ALA A 76 -15.16 -0.89 -7.65
C ALA A 76 -14.77 0.39 -6.90
N LEU A 77 -15.09 1.58 -7.44
CA LEU A 77 -14.84 2.85 -6.78
C LEU A 77 -15.62 2.96 -5.47
N ASP A 78 -16.91 2.65 -5.49
CA ASP A 78 -17.75 2.65 -4.29
C ASP A 78 -17.22 1.66 -3.24
N ALA A 79 -16.77 0.48 -3.66
CA ALA A 79 -16.21 -0.52 -2.76
C ALA A 79 -14.86 -0.07 -2.14
N VAL A 80 -13.97 0.54 -2.93
CA VAL A 80 -12.72 1.12 -2.45
C VAL A 80 -12.99 2.25 -1.46
N LEU A 81 -13.86 3.19 -1.82
CA LEU A 81 -14.23 4.31 -0.94
C LEU A 81 -14.84 3.79 0.37
N LYS A 82 -15.71 2.78 0.31
CA LYS A 82 -16.31 2.19 1.50
C LYS A 82 -15.28 1.58 2.45
N VAL A 83 -14.34 0.76 1.95
CA VAL A 83 -13.30 0.14 2.80
C VAL A 83 -12.45 1.21 3.49
N ASN A 84 -12.07 2.25 2.76
CA ASN A 84 -11.21 3.29 3.29
C ASN A 84 -11.96 4.26 4.22
N GLN A 85 -13.25 4.49 3.99
CA GLN A 85 -14.12 5.17 4.94
C GLN A 85 -14.27 4.36 6.24
N GLU A 86 -14.47 3.05 6.16
CA GLU A 86 -14.53 2.18 7.34
C GLU A 86 -13.23 2.22 8.16
N MET A 87 -12.07 2.36 7.50
CA MET A 87 -10.78 2.55 8.17
C MET A 87 -10.73 3.90 8.90
N LEU A 88 -11.13 4.99 8.25
CA LEU A 88 -11.21 6.32 8.88
C LEU A 88 -12.16 6.34 10.06
N ASP A 89 -13.36 5.79 9.89
CA ASP A 89 -14.36 5.72 10.96
C ASP A 89 -13.84 4.90 12.13
N SER A 90 -13.08 3.84 11.87
CA SER A 90 -12.45 3.04 12.92
C SER A 90 -11.39 3.85 13.67
N ALA A 91 -10.52 4.57 12.97
CA ALA A 91 -9.53 5.45 13.58
C ALA A 91 -10.19 6.55 14.43
N HIS A 92 -11.22 7.22 13.90
CA HIS A 92 -11.97 8.24 14.62
C HIS A 92 -12.70 7.70 15.85
N ARG A 93 -13.26 6.48 15.77
CA ARG A 93 -13.90 5.85 16.93
C ARG A 93 -12.90 5.47 18.03
N LEU A 94 -11.77 4.86 17.65
CA LEU A 94 -10.72 4.44 18.60
C LEU A 94 -10.11 5.64 19.33
N HIS A 95 -9.93 6.76 18.62
CA HIS A 95 -9.29 7.96 19.14
C HIS A 95 -10.27 9.12 19.34
N ARG A 96 -11.56 8.83 19.58
CA ARG A 96 -12.64 9.84 19.63
C ARG A 96 -12.33 11.04 20.52
N MET A 97 -11.67 10.81 21.65
CA MET A 97 -11.36 11.84 22.65
C MET A 97 -9.95 12.43 22.48
N ASN A 98 -9.15 11.94 21.52
CA ASN A 98 -7.77 12.35 21.29
C ASN A 98 -7.65 13.06 19.93
N TYR A 99 -8.19 14.28 19.86
CA TYR A 99 -8.21 15.09 18.63
C TYR A 99 -6.81 15.42 18.09
N SER A 100 -5.82 15.61 18.98
CA SER A 100 -4.44 15.83 18.56
C SER A 100 -3.87 14.60 17.87
N PHE A 101 -4.15 13.39 18.37
CA PHE A 101 -3.77 12.15 17.72
C PHE A 101 -4.46 11.94 16.38
N GLN A 102 -5.76 12.27 16.25
CA GLN A 102 -6.45 12.23 14.95
C GLN A 102 -5.79 13.14 13.90
N SER A 103 -5.34 14.34 14.31
CA SER A 103 -4.58 15.22 13.41
C SER A 103 -3.23 14.61 13.03
N ARG A 104 -2.51 14.02 14.00
CA ARG A 104 -1.24 13.34 13.74
C ARG A 104 -1.41 12.13 12.80
N LEU A 105 -2.49 11.36 12.94
CA LEU A 105 -2.85 10.27 12.02
C LEU A 105 -2.95 10.75 10.58
N MET A 106 -3.72 11.82 10.32
CA MET A 106 -3.87 12.33 8.97
C MET A 106 -2.55 12.89 8.41
N LYS A 107 -1.73 13.56 9.24
CA LYS A 107 -0.41 14.03 8.82
C LYS A 107 0.57 12.90 8.53
N ALA A 108 0.52 11.81 9.29
CA ALA A 108 1.33 10.61 9.02
C ALA A 108 0.89 9.92 7.72
N LEU A 109 -0.42 9.90 7.45
CA LEU A 109 -0.99 9.37 6.21
C LEU A 109 -0.52 10.15 4.99
N THR A 110 -0.52 11.49 5.04
CA THR A 110 -0.06 12.33 3.93
C THR A 110 1.46 12.33 3.81
N GLY A 111 2.18 12.09 4.91
CA GLY A 111 3.64 12.14 4.99
C GLY A 111 4.17 13.48 5.49
N ASP A 112 3.29 14.36 5.97
CA ASP A 112 3.63 15.68 6.53
C ASP A 112 4.22 15.59 7.94
N LEU A 113 4.03 14.45 8.61
CA LEU A 113 4.56 14.20 9.95
C LEU A 113 5.11 12.77 10.04
N TYR A 114 6.29 12.65 10.62
CA TYR A 114 6.78 11.39 11.14
C TYR A 114 6.31 11.20 12.59
N ASP A 115 5.53 10.15 12.81
CA ASP A 115 5.00 9.79 14.10
C ASP A 115 4.84 8.25 14.15
N PRO A 116 5.77 7.54 14.82
CA PRO A 116 5.75 6.08 14.89
C PRO A 116 4.42 5.51 15.40
N GLU A 117 3.80 6.14 16.40
CA GLU A 117 2.53 5.69 16.99
C GLU A 117 1.39 5.79 15.94
N ALA A 118 1.31 6.92 15.24
CA ALA A 118 0.33 7.09 14.16
C ALA A 118 0.59 6.15 12.97
N MET A 119 1.86 5.91 12.63
CA MET A 119 2.25 4.96 11.58
C MET A 119 1.87 3.51 11.94
N GLN A 120 2.06 3.12 13.21
CA GLN A 120 1.65 1.82 13.73
C GLN A 120 0.13 1.64 13.63
N GLU A 121 -0.65 2.64 14.02
CA GLU A 121 -2.11 2.61 13.92
C GLU A 121 -2.58 2.42 12.47
N TRP A 122 -2.03 3.18 11.51
CA TRP A 122 -2.34 2.97 10.09
C TRP A 122 -1.93 1.60 9.57
N SER A 123 -0.77 1.09 9.99
CA SER A 123 -0.30 -0.25 9.63
C SER A 123 -1.23 -1.35 10.18
N ALA A 124 -1.75 -1.17 11.39
CA ALA A 124 -2.73 -2.08 12.00
C ALA A 124 -4.08 -2.03 11.28
N LEU A 125 -4.61 -0.82 11.03
CA LEU A 125 -5.86 -0.61 10.29
C LEU A 125 -5.78 -1.20 8.87
N LEU A 126 -4.67 -0.97 8.17
CA LEU A 126 -4.42 -1.58 6.86
C LEU A 126 -4.41 -3.11 6.96
N GLY A 127 -3.65 -3.67 7.90
CA GLY A 127 -3.59 -5.12 8.11
C GLY A 127 -4.97 -5.74 8.36
N ALA A 128 -5.78 -5.10 9.20
CA ALA A 128 -7.15 -5.52 9.48
C ALA A 128 -8.06 -5.44 8.24
N ALA A 129 -7.99 -4.35 7.48
CA ALA A 129 -8.76 -4.19 6.24
C ALA A 129 -8.38 -5.24 5.19
N LEU A 130 -7.09 -5.48 4.96
CA LEU A 130 -6.63 -6.52 4.04
C LEU A 130 -7.00 -7.93 4.51
N GLY A 131 -6.96 -8.19 5.82
CA GLY A 131 -7.44 -9.44 6.40
C GLY A 131 -8.91 -9.71 6.07
N ARG A 132 -9.78 -8.70 6.26
CA ARG A 132 -11.21 -8.79 5.89
C ARG A 132 -11.43 -8.96 4.39
N LEU A 133 -10.66 -8.27 3.57
CA LEU A 133 -10.79 -8.41 2.12
C LEU A 133 -10.36 -9.79 1.64
N ARG A 134 -9.27 -10.35 2.19
CA ARG A 134 -8.79 -11.71 1.85
C ARG A 134 -9.79 -12.79 2.20
N SER A 135 -10.46 -12.70 3.35
CA SER A 135 -11.47 -13.70 3.74
C SER A 135 -12.65 -13.76 2.77
N GLN A 136 -12.92 -12.67 2.04
CA GLN A 136 -13.99 -12.58 1.05
C GLN A 136 -13.59 -13.17 -0.33
N LEU A 137 -12.31 -13.48 -0.57
CA LEU A 137 -11.85 -13.97 -1.88
C LEU A 137 -12.00 -15.49 -2.08
N TYR A 138 -12.02 -16.26 -1.00
CA TYR A 138 -11.90 -17.73 -1.05
C TYR A 138 -12.95 -18.45 -1.90
N HIS A 139 -14.12 -17.82 -2.09
CA HIS A 139 -15.24 -18.41 -2.83
C HIS A 139 -15.33 -17.94 -4.29
N ASN A 140 -14.42 -17.09 -4.75
CA ASN A 140 -14.49 -16.50 -6.09
C ASN A 140 -13.38 -17.03 -7.01
N ALA A 141 -13.75 -17.81 -8.02
CA ALA A 141 -12.81 -18.42 -8.96
C ALA A 141 -12.03 -17.38 -9.80
N GLN A 142 -12.68 -16.26 -10.16
CA GLN A 142 -12.03 -15.19 -10.92
C GLN A 142 -11.01 -14.45 -10.05
N ALA A 143 -11.34 -14.14 -8.80
CA ALA A 143 -10.40 -13.56 -7.84
C ALA A 143 -9.19 -14.48 -7.59
N SER A 144 -9.44 -15.78 -7.40
CA SER A 144 -8.38 -16.78 -7.21
C SER A 144 -7.46 -16.88 -8.42
N THR A 145 -8.02 -16.87 -9.64
CA THR A 145 -7.25 -16.87 -10.89
C THR A 145 -6.38 -15.63 -11.00
N PHE A 146 -6.98 -14.45 -10.79
CA PHE A 146 -6.26 -13.16 -10.83
C PHE A 146 -5.12 -13.11 -9.81
N GLN A 147 -5.36 -13.56 -8.57
CA GLN A 147 -4.35 -13.63 -7.53
C GLN A 147 -3.23 -14.61 -7.90
N THR A 148 -3.57 -15.81 -8.36
CA THR A 148 -2.60 -16.85 -8.76
C THR A 148 -1.70 -16.35 -9.87
N GLU A 149 -2.26 -15.72 -10.90
CA GLU A 149 -1.49 -15.13 -11.98
C GLU A 149 -0.61 -13.98 -11.52
N THR A 150 -1.11 -13.12 -10.62
CA THR A 150 -0.37 -11.99 -10.07
C THR A 150 0.85 -12.49 -9.31
N TYR A 151 0.66 -13.45 -8.40
CA TYR A 151 1.77 -14.04 -7.65
C TYR A 151 2.72 -14.83 -8.56
N ARG A 152 2.22 -15.58 -9.55
CA ARG A 152 3.07 -16.30 -10.52
C ARG A 152 4.03 -15.35 -11.25
N SER A 153 3.55 -14.17 -11.62
CA SER A 153 4.38 -13.12 -12.20
C SER A 153 5.39 -12.57 -11.17
N VAL A 154 4.92 -12.20 -9.98
CA VAL A 154 5.76 -11.64 -8.91
C VAL A 154 6.89 -12.59 -8.48
N TYR A 155 6.67 -13.90 -8.44
CA TYR A 155 7.70 -14.88 -8.08
C TYR A 155 8.86 -14.95 -9.09
N ARG A 156 8.65 -14.50 -10.33
CA ARG A 156 9.68 -14.45 -11.38
C ARG A 156 10.47 -13.15 -11.37
N LEU A 157 10.01 -12.15 -10.62
CA LEU A 157 10.67 -10.85 -10.54
C LEU A 157 11.95 -10.94 -9.70
N PRO A 158 12.99 -10.17 -10.06
CA PRO A 158 14.17 -10.01 -9.24
C PRO A 158 13.79 -9.41 -7.88
N VAL A 159 14.66 -9.63 -6.89
CA VAL A 159 14.52 -9.05 -5.56
C VAL A 159 14.63 -7.52 -5.63
N ILE A 160 14.01 -6.83 -4.66
CA ILE A 160 14.10 -5.36 -4.59
C ILE A 160 15.53 -4.97 -4.21
N VAL A 161 16.09 -4.00 -4.91
CA VAL A 161 17.40 -3.43 -4.58
C VAL A 161 17.17 -2.16 -3.76
N TYR A 162 17.75 -2.12 -2.57
CA TYR A 162 17.73 -0.95 -1.69
C TYR A 162 19.13 -0.33 -1.66
N TYR A 163 19.19 0.98 -1.56
CA TYR A 163 20.45 1.71 -1.47
C TYR A 163 20.26 3.04 -0.76
N GLU A 164 21.31 3.52 -0.13
CA GLU A 164 21.33 4.80 0.56
C GLU A 164 21.56 5.95 -0.43
N GLU A 165 20.86 7.04 -0.20
CA GLU A 165 21.07 8.34 -0.81
C GLU A 165 21.35 9.37 0.29
N ARG A 166 21.84 10.56 -0.08
CA ARG A 166 22.19 11.62 0.90
C ARG A 166 21.08 11.94 1.92
N ASP A 167 19.81 11.79 1.52
CA ASP A 167 18.65 12.16 2.34
C ASP A 167 17.71 10.97 2.61
N GLY A 168 18.25 9.75 2.71
CA GLY A 168 17.52 8.57 3.13
C GLY A 168 17.73 7.35 2.24
N ILE A 169 16.72 6.52 2.12
CA ILE A 169 16.80 5.23 1.42
C ILE A 169 15.96 5.27 0.15
N ALA A 170 16.53 4.77 -0.93
CA ALA A 170 15.84 4.55 -2.19
C ALA A 170 15.75 3.07 -2.52
N GLN A 171 14.87 2.76 -3.47
CA GLN A 171 14.68 1.41 -3.95
C GLN A 171 14.53 1.38 -5.46
N ARG A 172 14.89 0.23 -6.02
CA ARG A 172 14.66 -0.14 -7.40
C ARG A 172 14.07 -1.53 -7.48
N TYR A 173 12.98 -1.67 -8.21
CA TYR A 173 12.32 -2.96 -8.41
C TYR A 173 11.70 -3.07 -9.80
N ALA A 174 11.47 -4.30 -10.23
CA ALA A 174 10.78 -4.58 -11.48
C ALA A 174 9.30 -4.88 -11.23
N ILE A 175 8.45 -4.53 -12.19
CA ILE A 175 7.09 -5.04 -12.32
C ILE A 175 6.90 -5.62 -13.72
N ASP A 176 6.14 -6.70 -13.82
CA ASP A 176 5.89 -7.40 -15.07
C ASP A 176 4.79 -6.70 -15.87
N PHE A 177 5.11 -6.22 -17.07
CA PHE A 177 4.16 -5.60 -17.98
C PHE A 177 3.18 -6.62 -18.58
N SER A 178 1.97 -6.64 -18.05
CA SER A 178 0.78 -7.19 -18.72
C SER A 178 -0.18 -6.05 -19.06
N ASP A 179 -0.55 -5.91 -20.33
CA ASP A 179 -1.58 -4.95 -20.77
C ASP A 179 -2.90 -5.20 -20.03
N ALA A 180 -3.30 -4.27 -19.18
CA ALA A 180 -4.68 -4.21 -18.69
C ALA A 180 -5.57 -3.68 -19.82
N ARG A 181 -6.47 -4.54 -20.31
CA ARG A 181 -7.43 -4.21 -21.38
C ARG A 181 -8.39 -3.10 -20.93
N GLY A 182 -8.85 -2.30 -21.88
CA GLY A 182 -9.50 -1.00 -21.71
C GLY A 182 -10.82 -0.97 -20.91
N GLY A 183 -11.37 0.24 -20.75
CA GLY A 183 -12.56 0.50 -19.92
C GLY A 183 -12.27 1.00 -18.50
N ARG A 184 -11.07 1.55 -18.25
CA ARG A 184 -10.65 2.03 -16.93
C ARG A 184 -11.11 3.46 -16.64
N LEU A 185 -11.69 3.66 -15.46
CA LEU A 185 -12.10 4.96 -14.94
C LEU A 185 -10.88 5.77 -14.48
N LEU A 186 -10.81 7.03 -14.88
CA LEU A 186 -9.89 7.99 -14.27
C LEU A 186 -10.58 8.57 -13.03
N VAL A 187 -10.06 8.27 -11.84
CA VAL A 187 -10.63 8.80 -10.60
C VAL A 187 -10.03 10.18 -10.34
N ASN A 188 -10.85 11.22 -10.45
CA ASN A 188 -10.46 12.58 -10.09
C ASN A 188 -11.01 12.91 -8.69
N PRO A 189 -10.16 13.09 -7.67
CA PRO A 189 -10.60 13.41 -6.32
C PRO A 189 -11.45 14.68 -6.25
N GLY A 190 -11.19 15.66 -7.11
CA GLY A 190 -11.95 16.92 -7.15
C GLY A 190 -13.40 16.76 -7.64
N LEU A 191 -13.75 15.61 -8.21
CA LEU A 191 -15.12 15.27 -8.62
C LEU A 191 -15.84 14.40 -7.59
N LEU A 192 -15.15 13.93 -6.55
CA LEU A 192 -15.74 13.18 -5.46
C LEU A 192 -16.43 14.13 -4.47
N LYS A 193 -17.46 13.62 -3.78
CA LYS A 193 -18.07 14.37 -2.66
C LYS A 193 -17.01 14.64 -1.58
N PRO A 194 -17.10 15.74 -0.82
CA PRO A 194 -16.14 16.04 0.24
C PRO A 194 -15.91 14.86 1.21
N SER A 195 -16.98 14.17 1.61
CA SER A 195 -16.89 12.99 2.49
C SER A 195 -16.19 11.78 1.87
N GLN A 196 -16.05 11.73 0.54
CA GLN A 196 -15.37 10.66 -0.19
C GLN A 196 -13.91 11.02 -0.51
N GLN A 197 -13.54 12.30 -0.44
CA GLN A 197 -12.17 12.76 -0.72
C GLN A 197 -11.19 12.22 0.31
N ASP A 198 -11.55 12.25 1.59
CA ASP A 198 -10.71 11.69 2.67
C ASP A 198 -10.55 10.17 2.52
N ALA A 199 -11.63 9.45 2.19
CA ALA A 199 -11.58 8.02 1.93
C ALA A 199 -10.68 7.69 0.73
N TRP A 200 -10.72 8.49 -0.33
CA TRP A 200 -9.83 8.34 -1.47
C TRP A 200 -8.37 8.65 -1.11
N LEU A 201 -8.12 9.70 -0.32
CA LEU A 201 -6.80 10.05 0.18
C LEU A 201 -6.17 8.88 0.96
N VAL A 202 -6.97 8.21 1.80
CA VAL A 202 -6.56 6.99 2.49
C VAL A 202 -6.24 5.89 1.49
N ALA A 203 -7.12 5.64 0.52
CA ALA A 203 -6.92 4.60 -0.48
C ALA A 203 -5.58 4.78 -1.24
N GLU A 204 -5.26 6.00 -1.66
CA GLU A 204 -4.03 6.31 -2.38
C GLU A 204 -2.78 6.24 -1.51
N SER A 205 -2.91 6.56 -0.22
CA SER A 205 -1.76 6.78 0.66
C SER A 205 -1.43 5.56 1.50
N VAL A 206 -2.43 4.82 1.99
CA VAL A 206 -2.25 3.83 3.06
C VAL A 206 -1.34 2.66 2.67
N GLY A 207 -1.25 2.34 1.38
CA GLY A 207 -0.33 1.31 0.88
C GLY A 207 1.14 1.52 1.30
N ARG A 208 1.53 2.76 1.61
CA ARG A 208 2.87 3.10 2.11
C ARG A 208 3.25 2.40 3.41
N PHE A 209 2.28 2.14 4.29
CA PHE A 209 2.49 1.44 5.57
C PHE A 209 2.67 -0.08 5.37
N GLY A 210 2.34 -0.60 4.19
CA GLY A 210 2.62 -1.97 3.78
C GLY A 210 4.01 -2.19 3.18
N HIS A 211 4.82 -1.13 3.02
CA HIS A 211 6.15 -1.21 2.42
C HIS A 211 7.11 -2.09 3.26
N PRO A 212 7.97 -2.94 2.65
CA PRO A 212 8.78 -3.90 3.38
C PRO A 212 9.66 -3.28 4.48
N LEU A 213 10.40 -2.22 4.16
CA LEU A 213 11.25 -1.53 5.14
C LEU A 213 10.42 -0.78 6.19
N VAL A 214 9.25 -0.24 5.84
CA VAL A 214 8.36 0.41 6.83
C VAL A 214 7.82 -0.63 7.81
N ARG A 215 7.42 -1.80 7.31
CA ARG A 215 6.95 -2.92 8.13
C ARG A 215 8.04 -3.46 9.05
N GLN A 216 9.28 -3.50 8.58
CA GLN A 216 10.41 -3.92 9.41
C GLN A 216 10.73 -2.88 10.48
N PHE A 217 10.78 -1.60 10.12
CA PHE A 217 10.98 -0.49 11.04
C PHE A 217 9.92 -0.46 12.15
N LEU A 218 8.64 -0.58 11.80
CA LEU A 218 7.56 -0.58 12.81
C LEU A 218 7.58 -1.81 13.72
N ARG A 219 8.25 -2.91 13.32
CA ARG A 219 8.45 -4.08 14.18
C ARG A 219 9.60 -3.89 15.17
N SER A 220 10.67 -3.20 14.77
CA SER A 220 11.80 -2.92 15.68
C SER A 220 11.41 -1.93 16.77
N GLU A 221 10.53 -0.96 16.49
CA GLU A 221 9.97 -0.03 17.49
C GLU A 221 9.08 -0.70 18.57
N GLN A 222 8.77 -1.99 18.44
CA GLN A 222 7.95 -2.74 19.40
C GLN A 222 8.77 -3.68 20.30
N SER A 223 10.08 -3.81 20.03
CA SER A 223 10.99 -4.72 20.73
C SER A 223 11.78 -3.99 21.80
#